data_AF-F2IDD1-F1
#
_entry.id   AF-F2IDD1-F1
#
_cell.length_a   1.000
_cell.length_b   1.000
_cell.length_c   1.000
_cell.angle_alpha   90.00
_cell.angle_beta   90.00
_cell.angle_gamma   90.00
#
_symmetry.space_group_name_H-M   'P 1'
#
loop_
_entity.id
_entity.type
_entity.pdbx_description
1 polymer ?
#
loop_
_entity_poly.entity_id
_entity_poly.type
_entity_poly.pdbx_seq_one_letter_code
_entity_poly.pdbx_strand_id
1 'polypeptide(L)'
;MMKKLVEKPFLIGILVSVLLFIVCLFIRIPMYDGIFYYDNALVHFQLESKIALSYFMGIGLDKASVNGVPPTHFEFKPIGYVLFALIHIGLPALIIIRFKLSNARNAYAKASEKEQKLENFSND
;
A
#
# COMPACT_ATOMS: atom_id res chain seq x y z
N MET A 1 4.82 -24.19 9.30
CA MET A 1 4.32 -22.85 9.72
C MET A 1 3.67 -22.06 8.57
N MET A 2 4.22 -22.07 7.34
CA MET A 2 3.69 -21.31 6.17
C MET A 2 2.24 -21.66 5.73
N LYS A 3 1.77 -22.90 5.92
CA LYS A 3 0.42 -23.32 5.46
C LYS A 3 -0.74 -22.55 6.12
N LYS A 4 -0.61 -22.16 7.40
CA LYS A 4 -1.66 -21.41 8.13
C LYS A 4 -1.79 -19.95 7.70
N LEU A 5 -0.74 -19.35 7.12
CA LEU A 5 -0.77 -17.94 6.70
C LEU A 5 -1.57 -17.76 5.41
N VAL A 6 -1.44 -18.72 4.49
CA VAL A 6 -2.19 -18.74 3.22
C VAL A 6 -3.68 -19.02 3.42
N GLU A 7 -4.04 -19.71 4.50
CA GLU A 7 -5.44 -19.94 4.90
C GLU A 7 -6.15 -18.66 5.36
N LYS A 8 -5.42 -17.63 5.79
CA LYS A 8 -5.98 -16.35 6.27
C LYS A 8 -5.59 -15.21 5.32
N PRO A 9 -6.28 -15.06 4.16
CA PRO A 9 -5.97 -14.04 3.16
C PRO A 9 -5.97 -12.61 3.73
N PHE A 10 -6.83 -12.36 4.72
CA PHE A 10 -6.89 -11.09 5.44
C PHE A 10 -5.59 -10.73 6.16
N LEU A 11 -4.92 -11.71 6.79
CA LEU A 11 -3.67 -11.49 7.52
C LEU A 11 -2.53 -11.13 6.57
N ILE A 12 -2.50 -11.75 5.38
CA ILE A 12 -1.53 -11.43 4.32
C ILE A 12 -1.73 -9.98 3.84
N GLY A 13 -2.99 -9.58 3.60
CA GLY A 13 -3.29 -8.21 3.21
C GLY A 13 -2.81 -7.19 4.25
N ILE A 14 -3.13 -7.40 5.52
CA ILE A 14 -2.66 -6.50 6.60
C ILE A 14 -1.14 -6.46 6.65
N LEU A 15 -0.47 -7.62 6.56
CA LEU A 15 0.99 -7.67 6.60
C LEU A 15 1.61 -6.85 5.45
N VAL A 16 1.07 -6.98 4.23
CA VAL A 16 1.53 -6.20 3.07
C VAL A 16 1.23 -4.71 3.25
N SER A 17 0.06 -4.35 3.77
CA SER A 17 -0.30 -2.96 4.07
C SER A 17 0.68 -2.31 5.05
N VAL A 18 0.94 -2.98 6.17
CA VAL A 18 1.90 -2.53 7.20
C VAL A 18 3.30 -2.42 6.62
N LEU A 19 3.74 -3.41 5.86
CA LEU A 19 5.06 -3.40 5.22
C LEU A 19 5.20 -2.22 4.25
N LEU A 20 4.22 -2.00 3.37
CA LEU A 20 4.21 -0.87 2.44
C LEU A 20 4.22 0.48 3.17
N PHE A 21 3.42 0.59 4.23
CA PHE A 21 3.34 1.81 5.04
C PHE A 21 4.69 2.13 5.70
N ILE A 22 5.33 1.13 6.32
CA ILE A 22 6.66 1.27 6.92
C ILE A 22 7.68 1.68 5.86
N VAL A 23 7.69 1.03 4.70
CA VAL A 23 8.60 1.40 3.60
C VAL A 23 8.39 2.85 3.18
N CYS A 24 7.15 3.31 3.03
CA CYS A 24 6.87 4.70 2.65
C CYS A 24 7.24 5.72 3.74
N LEU A 25 7.23 5.32 5.02
CA LEU A 25 7.64 6.18 6.12
C LEU A 25 9.16 6.39 6.19
N PHE A 26 9.96 5.36 5.91
CA PHE A 26 11.41 5.44 6.05
C PHE A 26 12.15 5.71 4.73
N ILE A 27 11.54 5.37 3.59
CA ILE A 27 12.12 5.60 2.27
C ILE A 27 11.44 6.80 1.63
N ARG A 28 12.25 7.73 1.12
CA ARG A 28 11.77 8.89 0.38
C ARG A 28 11.21 8.47 -0.97
N ILE A 29 9.91 8.24 -1.03
CA ILE A 29 9.18 7.95 -2.27
C ILE A 29 8.19 9.10 -2.53
N PRO A 30 8.58 10.13 -3.29
CA PRO A 30 7.71 11.27 -3.59
C PRO A 30 6.65 10.86 -4.62
N MET A 31 5.49 10.44 -4.13
CA MET A 31 4.40 9.93 -4.98
C MET A 31 3.06 10.64 -4.77
N TYR A 32 2.83 11.20 -3.58
CA TYR A 32 1.54 11.81 -3.23
C TYR A 32 1.48 13.25 -3.71
N ASP A 33 0.43 13.61 -4.44
CA ASP A 33 0.25 15.01 -4.83
C ASP A 33 -0.02 15.90 -3.63
N GLY A 34 0.70 17.02 -3.56
CA GLY A 34 0.55 17.97 -2.47
C GLY A 34 1.01 19.37 -2.82
N ILE A 35 0.98 20.22 -1.81
CA ILE A 35 1.39 21.62 -1.88
C ILE A 35 2.41 21.84 -0.77
N PHE A 36 3.55 22.41 -1.12
CA PHE A 36 4.51 22.95 -0.18
C PHE A 36 4.29 24.45 -0.03
N TYR A 37 4.33 24.92 1.19
CA TYR A 37 4.21 26.34 1.53
C TYR A 37 5.56 26.83 2.04
N TYR A 38 6.05 27.92 1.45
CA TYR A 38 7.32 28.52 1.79
C TYR A 38 7.11 29.94 2.27
N ASP A 39 7.77 30.27 3.37
CA ASP A 39 7.84 31.63 3.89
C ASP A 39 9.29 32.10 3.78
N ASN A 40 9.53 33.10 2.92
CA ASN A 40 10.82 33.77 2.85
C ASN A 40 10.64 35.28 3.02
N ALA A 41 10.92 35.75 4.24
CA ALA A 41 10.77 37.13 4.67
C ALA A 41 9.37 37.71 4.40
N LEU A 42 9.19 38.40 3.27
CA LEU A 42 7.94 39.08 2.88
C LEU A 42 7.17 38.33 1.77
N VAL A 43 7.70 37.20 1.28
CA VAL A 43 7.09 36.45 0.19
C VAL A 43 6.62 35.09 0.70
N HIS A 44 5.32 34.88 0.59
CA HIS A 44 4.65 33.61 0.83
C HIS A 44 4.30 33.01 -0.52
N PHE A 45 4.82 31.83 -0.83
CA PHE A 45 4.47 31.16 -2.08
C PHE A 45 4.20 29.68 -1.86
N GLN A 46 3.36 29.15 -2.75
CA GLN A 46 2.92 27.78 -2.75
C GLN A 46 3.50 27.09 -3.98
N LEU A 47 4.03 25.89 -3.79
CA LEU A 47 4.53 25.07 -4.89
C LEU A 47 3.84 23.72 -4.87
N GLU A 48 3.17 23.41 -5.98
CA GLU A 48 2.61 22.09 -6.20
C GLU A 48 3.73 21.10 -6.52
N SER A 49 3.82 20.02 -5.75
CA SER A 49 4.85 19.00 -5.97
C SER A 49 4.44 17.68 -5.32
N LYS A 50 5.25 16.65 -5.57
CA LYS A 50 5.08 15.32 -4.98
C LYS A 50 5.65 15.30 -3.57
N ILE A 51 4.81 14.94 -2.60
CA ILE A 51 5.14 14.74 -1.20
C ILE A 51 5.46 13.25 -0.97
N ALA A 52 6.52 12.99 -0.22
CA ALA A 52 6.83 11.66 0.30
C ALA A 52 6.28 11.53 1.73
N LEU A 53 5.80 10.35 2.10
CA LEU A 53 5.31 10.12 3.46
C LEU A 53 6.43 10.25 4.51
N SER A 54 7.68 9.97 4.12
CA SER A 54 8.87 10.18 4.94
C SER A 54 9.07 11.63 5.38
N TYR A 55 8.52 12.61 4.66
CA TYR A 55 8.61 14.03 5.04
C TYR A 55 7.87 14.32 6.34
N PHE A 56 6.80 13.58 6.68
CA PHE A 56 6.12 13.69 7.98
C PHE A 56 7.01 13.24 9.15
N MET A 57 8.03 12.43 8.88
CA MET A 57 9.05 12.03 9.86
C MET A 57 10.29 12.96 9.81
N GLY A 58 10.25 14.03 9.02
CA GLY A 58 11.39 14.92 8.78
C GLY A 58 12.48 14.32 7.88
N ILE A 59 12.28 13.11 7.34
CA ILE A 59 13.30 12.39 6.57
C ILE A 59 13.29 12.89 5.14
N GLY A 60 14.35 13.60 4.76
CA GLY A 60 14.61 14.01 3.38
C GLY A 60 13.91 15.27 2.93
N LEU A 61 13.40 16.08 3.87
CA LEU A 61 12.76 17.38 3.62
C LEU A 61 13.76 18.42 3.06
N ASP A 62 15.06 18.26 3.34
CA ASP A 62 16.14 19.07 2.79
C ASP A 62 16.09 19.13 1.26
N LYS A 63 15.73 18.01 0.62
CA LYS A 63 15.61 17.89 -0.84
C LYS A 63 14.38 18.59 -1.42
N ALA A 64 13.41 18.95 -0.58
CA ALA A 64 12.26 19.74 -1.00
C ALA A 64 12.52 21.25 -0.91
N SER A 65 13.68 21.69 -0.37
CA SER A 65 13.99 23.11 -0.22
C SER A 65 14.17 23.79 -1.58
N VAL A 66 13.58 24.97 -1.73
CA VAL A 66 13.71 25.79 -2.95
C VAL A 66 14.64 26.96 -2.62
N ASN A 67 15.72 27.12 -3.38
CA ASN A 67 16.71 28.19 -3.16
C ASN A 67 17.25 28.27 -1.73
N GLY A 68 17.42 27.11 -1.07
CA GLY A 68 17.90 27.03 0.32
C GLY A 68 16.84 27.32 1.39
N VAL A 69 15.58 27.59 1.00
CA VAL A 69 14.46 27.78 1.93
C VAL A 69 13.71 26.46 2.09
N PRO A 70 13.70 25.86 3.29
CA PRO A 70 12.88 24.68 3.54
C PRO A 70 11.39 25.07 3.59
N PRO A 71 10.47 24.16 3.23
CA PRO A 71 9.04 24.42 3.36
C PRO A 71 8.65 24.56 4.84
N THR A 72 7.81 25.54 5.15
CA THR A 72 7.27 25.77 6.50
C THR A 72 6.25 24.69 6.86
N HIS A 73 5.37 24.38 5.90
CA HIS A 73 4.38 23.31 6.02
C HIS A 73 4.07 22.73 4.65
N PHE A 74 3.44 21.56 4.65
CA PHE A 74 3.03 20.87 3.44
C PHE A 74 1.76 20.08 3.70
N GLU A 75 0.94 19.97 2.67
CA GLU A 75 -0.37 19.33 2.75
C GLU A 75 -0.60 18.48 1.52
N PHE A 76 -1.26 17.33 1.70
CA PHE A 76 -1.72 16.56 0.54
C PHE A 76 -2.88 17.27 -0.14
N LYS A 77 -2.89 17.20 -1.47
CA LYS A 77 -4.06 17.55 -2.26
C LYS A 77 -5.12 16.46 -2.11
N PRO A 78 -6.40 16.74 -2.44
CA PRO A 78 -7.45 15.72 -2.46
C PRO A 78 -7.03 14.46 -3.24
N ILE A 79 -6.39 14.63 -4.39
CA ILE A 79 -5.89 13.52 -5.20
C ILE A 79 -4.71 12.76 -4.54
N GLY A 80 -3.90 13.44 -3.73
CA GLY A 80 -2.85 12.82 -2.91
C GLY A 80 -3.42 11.92 -1.82
N TYR A 81 -4.48 12.35 -1.14
CA TYR A 81 -5.20 11.51 -0.17
C TYR A 81 -5.85 10.29 -0.81
N VAL A 82 -6.44 10.45 -2.01
CA VAL A 82 -6.97 9.31 -2.78
C VAL A 82 -5.87 8.31 -3.11
N LEU A 83 -4.73 8.80 -3.62
CA LEU A 83 -3.60 7.92 -3.94
C LEU A 83 -3.05 7.22 -2.69
N PHE A 84 -2.97 7.92 -1.55
CA PHE A 84 -2.58 7.33 -0.27
C PHE A 84 -3.50 6.17 0.12
N ALA A 85 -4.82 6.34 0.00
CA ALA A 85 -5.78 5.28 0.28
C ALA A 85 -5.66 4.12 -0.71
N LEU A 86 -5.48 4.39 -2.01
CA LEU A 86 -5.32 3.34 -3.03
C LEU A 86 -4.07 2.50 -2.80
N ILE A 87 -2.94 3.11 -2.44
CA ILE A 87 -1.69 2.39 -2.20
C ILE A 87 -1.74 1.58 -0.90
N HIS A 88 -2.20 2.17 0.20
CA HIS A 88 -2.12 1.52 1.52
C HIS A 88 -3.32 0.64 1.87
N ILE A 89 -4.48 0.87 1.25
CA ILE A 89 -5.70 0.11 1.49
C ILE A 89 -6.10 -0.64 0.21
N GLY A 90 -6.10 0.03 -0.94
CA GLY A 90 -6.51 -0.56 -2.21
C GLY A 90 -5.66 -1.75 -2.65
N LEU A 91 -4.33 -1.60 -2.70
CA LEU A 91 -3.43 -2.70 -3.09
C LEU A 91 -3.54 -3.90 -2.13
N PRO A 92 -3.46 -3.73 -0.80
CA PRO A 92 -3.74 -4.83 0.14
C PRO A 92 -5.11 -5.46 -0.03
N ALA A 93 -6.17 -4.69 -0.26
CA ALA A 93 -7.51 -5.22 -0.49
C ALA A 93 -7.56 -6.10 -1.76
N LEU A 94 -6.93 -5.66 -2.86
CA LEU A 94 -6.82 -6.46 -4.08
C LEU A 94 -6.06 -7.77 -3.85
N ILE A 95 -4.99 -7.74 -3.04
CA ILE A 95 -4.26 -8.95 -2.64
C ILE A 95 -5.18 -9.90 -1.87
N ILE A 96 -5.94 -9.41 -0.89
CA ILE A 96 -6.91 -10.22 -0.13
C ILE A 96 -7.92 -10.89 -1.08
N ILE A 97 -8.50 -10.11 -2.00
CA ILE A 97 -9.48 -10.62 -2.97
C ILE A 97 -8.86 -11.72 -3.84
N ARG A 98 -7.64 -11.50 -4.36
CA ARG A 98 -6.94 -12.47 -5.20
C ARG A 98 -6.64 -13.77 -4.45
N PHE A 99 -6.20 -13.69 -3.20
CA PHE A 99 -5.95 -14.88 -2.38
C PHE A 99 -7.26 -15.61 -2.02
N LYS A 100 -8.34 -14.89 -1.71
CA LYS A 100 -9.66 -15.50 -1.49
C LYS A 100 -10.12 -16.29 -2.72
N LEU A 101 -10.01 -15.71 -3.91
CA LEU A 101 -10.41 -16.37 -5.16
C LEU A 101 -9.53 -17.60 -5.46
N SER A 102 -8.22 -17.47 -5.26
CA SER A 102 -7.28 -18.59 -5.43
C SER A 102 -7.58 -19.74 -4.46
N ASN A 103 -7.85 -19.43 -3.20
CA ASN A 103 -8.19 -20.42 -2.18
C ASN A 103 -9.50 -21.13 -2.50
N ALA A 104 -10.52 -20.42 -2.96
CA ALA A 104 -11.78 -21.01 -3.40
C ALA A 104 -11.56 -21.98 -4.57
N ARG A 105 -10.83 -21.57 -5.61
CA ARG A 105 -10.51 -22.42 -6.77
C ARG A 105 -9.79 -23.71 -6.36
N ASN A 106 -8.81 -23.62 -5.46
CA ASN A 106 -8.06 -24.78 -4.98
C ASN A 106 -8.92 -25.72 -4.12
N ALA A 107 -9.93 -25.20 -3.42
CA ALA A 107 -10.88 -26.01 -2.66
C ALA A 107 -11.80 -26.83 -3.60
N TYR A 108 -12.31 -26.21 -4.67
CA TYR A 108 -13.10 -26.90 -5.68
C TYR A 108 -12.31 -28.01 -6.38
N ALA A 109 -11.05 -27.75 -6.78
CA ALA A 109 -10.19 -28.76 -7.42
C ALA A 109 -9.94 -29.98 -6.51
N LYS A 110 -9.73 -29.76 -5.21
CA LYS A 110 -9.56 -30.86 -4.24
C LYS A 110 -10.83 -31.64 -4.00
N ALA A 111 -12.00 -30.99 -4.06
CA ALA A 111 -13.28 -31.66 -3.92
C ALA A 111 -13.55 -32.58 -5.11
N SER A 112 -13.31 -32.11 -6.34
CA SER A 112 -13.47 -32.92 -7.55
C SER A 112 -12.50 -34.11 -7.61
N GLU A 113 -11.24 -33.93 -7.21
CA GLU A 113 -10.27 -35.04 -7.11
C GLU A 113 -10.72 -36.10 -6.09
N LYS A 114 -11.32 -35.68 -4.97
CA LYS A 114 -11.82 -36.59 -3.94
C LYS A 114 -13.04 -37.37 -4.42
N GLU A 115 -13.97 -36.73 -5.13
CA GLU A 115 -15.13 -37.39 -5.73
C GLU A 115 -14.71 -38.43 -6.77
N GLN A 116 -13.82 -38.09 -7.70
CA GLN A 116 -13.28 -39.04 -8.68
C GLN A 116 -12.60 -40.24 -8.02
N LYS A 117 -11.85 -40.02 -6.94
CA LYS A 117 -11.20 -41.10 -6.20
C LYS A 117 -12.20 -42.03 -5.51
N LEU A 118 -13.32 -41.49 -5.03
CA LEU A 118 -14.39 -42.27 -4.40
C LEU A 118 -15.19 -43.08 -5.44
N GLU A 119 -15.49 -42.50 -6.60
CA GLU A 119 -16.14 -43.21 -7.70
C GLU A 119 -15.28 -44.38 -8.22
N ASN A 120 -13.98 -44.16 -8.39
CA ASN A 120 -13.07 -45.24 -8.79
C ASN A 120 -12.99 -46.36 -7.74
N PHE A 121 -13.02 -46.03 -6.45
CA PHE A 121 -13.02 -47.04 -5.37
C PHE A 121 -14.34 -47.80 -5.22
N SER A 122 -15.45 -47.26 -5.73
CA SER A 122 -16.76 -47.92 -5.68
C SER A 122 -17.02 -48.85 -6.86
N ASN A 123 -16.20 -48.76 -7.92
CA ASN A 123 -16.32 -49.55 -9.14
C ASN A 123 -15.33 -50.73 -9.20
N ASP A 124 -14.47 -50.87 -8.19
CA ASP A 124 -13.57 -52.00 -7.94
C ASP A 124 -14.15 -52.94 -6.85
#